data_AF-A0A950SK77-F1
#
_entry.id   AF-A0A950SK77-F1
#
_cell.length_a   1.000
_cell.length_b   1.000
_cell.length_c   1.000
_cell.angle_alpha   90.00
_cell.angle_beta   90.00
_cell.angle_gamma   90.00
#
_symmetry.space_group_name_H-M   'P 1'
#
loop_
_entity.id
_entity.type
_entity.pdbx_description
1 polymer ?
#
loop_
_entity_poly.entity_id
_entity_poly.type
_entity_poly.pdbx_seq_one_letter_code
_entity_poly.pdbx_strand_id
1 'polypeptide(L)'
;MMKKWSLSLLVVLLVATSLAAQQKTILFDAAHAQTAGNADWTLDEDSCGTAQRFPTPDQAGITSSTAETYWNGAHSAMGVDLVKKGFHVESLPVGARISYGDNTNAQDLSHYNVFVMPEPNIALTSAEITAIRNFVFNGGGLFMIADHAGADRNSDGIDAAGVFNALMGSPSVFGITYNDNSADKTFGWFDDHPDVNYTTDTASPIIWTGAYGVPSSSKGLGLFGSSTMTLTGAAKGHVWKTTSTHDTSSGVTYATSTYGAGRIAAIADSSVTEDATNSCGHSTFLGYNDPSYDNGLLVANGINWLANGSGGGGGDTTAPTVSITSPTNGATVVGTISINATASDNVGVTKVEFYVDGALKSTDTTSPYSYSWDSTSVANGSHSLTAKAYDAALNVGTSAAVNVTVNNPTGTDISGWTVTQANATVVYTIPAGTVIPANGYVIIARDATKAAFQTFWGVTLASNVVYLTTAGAFPQINGSENYTLKNASGTVIDGPTISTLSSANESLKRIDPCTGAGVTSNWNIGATTTATPGTGAGAGCAKGVVINEFSDAAGTGNFIYEFVELHNDK
;
A
#
# COMPACT_ATOMS: atom_id res chain seq x y z
N MET A 1 -37.91 -28.78 -52.26
CA MET A 1 -37.04 -27.78 -51.60
C MET A 1 -36.47 -28.40 -50.33
N MET A 2 -35.28 -28.99 -50.41
CA MET A 2 -34.58 -29.59 -49.27
C MET A 2 -33.58 -28.57 -48.70
N LYS A 3 -33.75 -28.20 -47.43
CA LYS A 3 -32.84 -27.29 -46.71
C LYS A 3 -31.55 -28.04 -46.37
N LYS A 4 -30.42 -27.57 -46.91
CA LYS A 4 -29.07 -28.00 -46.52
C LYS A 4 -28.77 -27.49 -45.11
N TRP A 5 -28.32 -28.38 -44.24
CA TRP A 5 -27.73 -28.05 -42.95
C TRP A 5 -26.22 -27.88 -43.16
N SER A 6 -25.69 -26.70 -42.86
CA SER A 6 -24.25 -26.45 -42.86
C SER A 6 -23.67 -26.95 -41.54
N LEU A 7 -22.81 -27.96 -41.62
CA LEU A 7 -22.03 -28.48 -40.51
C LEU A 7 -20.73 -27.66 -40.42
N SER A 8 -20.65 -26.75 -39.44
CA SER A 8 -19.41 -26.02 -39.16
C SER A 8 -18.43 -26.94 -38.44
N LEU A 9 -17.38 -27.35 -39.14
CA LEU A 9 -16.26 -28.12 -38.61
C LEU A 9 -15.39 -27.18 -37.75
N LEU A 10 -15.55 -27.25 -36.42
CA LEU A 10 -14.66 -26.57 -35.48
C LEU A 10 -13.34 -27.36 -35.42
N VAL A 11 -12.32 -26.88 -36.15
CA VAL A 11 -10.95 -27.38 -36.00
C VAL A 11 -10.42 -26.84 -34.67
N VAL A 12 -10.46 -27.66 -33.62
CA VAL A 12 -9.73 -27.39 -32.38
C VAL A 12 -8.26 -27.68 -32.67
N LEU A 13 -7.48 -26.63 -32.93
CA LEU A 13 -6.03 -26.71 -32.96
C LEU A 13 -5.56 -26.93 -31.52
N LEU A 14 -5.32 -28.18 -31.14
CA LEU A 14 -4.70 -28.54 -29.87
C LEU A 14 -3.22 -28.11 -29.93
N VAL A 15 -2.93 -26.86 -29.59
CA VAL A 15 -1.55 -26.44 -29.33
C VAL A 15 -1.18 -27.05 -27.97
N ALA A 16 -0.55 -28.22 -28.00
CA ALA A 16 0.16 -28.73 -26.85
C ALA A 16 1.40 -27.84 -26.66
N THR A 17 1.26 -26.74 -25.91
CA THR A 17 2.43 -26.09 -25.31
C THR A 17 2.97 -27.06 -24.26
N SER A 18 4.02 -27.81 -24.60
CA SER A 18 4.86 -28.40 -23.57
C SER A 18 5.42 -27.24 -22.74
N LEU A 19 4.93 -27.06 -21.52
CA LEU A 19 5.60 -26.25 -20.52
C LEU A 19 6.94 -26.94 -20.24
N ALA A 20 7.99 -26.55 -20.97
CA ALA A 20 9.34 -26.77 -20.47
C ALA A 20 9.41 -26.04 -19.13
N ALA A 21 9.78 -26.74 -18.05
CA ALA A 21 9.99 -26.09 -16.77
C ALA A 21 10.96 -24.92 -16.98
N GLN A 22 10.53 -23.72 -16.59
CA GLN A 22 11.38 -22.53 -16.70
C GLN A 22 12.68 -22.78 -15.95
N GLN A 23 13.81 -22.53 -16.61
CA GLN A 23 15.14 -22.64 -16.01
C GLN A 23 15.21 -21.75 -14.78
N LYS A 24 15.70 -22.30 -13.66
CA LYS A 24 15.79 -21.56 -12.40
C LYS A 24 17.03 -20.66 -12.42
N THR A 25 16.85 -19.40 -12.06
CA THR A 25 17.87 -18.34 -12.11
C THR A 25 18.42 -18.02 -10.72
N ILE A 26 19.73 -17.78 -10.64
CA ILE A 26 20.46 -17.49 -9.40
C ILE A 26 21.24 -16.20 -9.60
N LEU A 27 21.10 -15.26 -8.66
CA LEU A 27 21.88 -14.03 -8.62
C LEU A 27 22.93 -14.13 -7.51
N PHE A 28 24.20 -13.96 -7.86
CA PHE A 28 25.32 -13.86 -6.94
C PHE A 28 25.63 -12.40 -6.65
N ASP A 29 25.66 -12.01 -5.39
CA ASP A 29 26.11 -10.68 -5.02
C ASP A 29 27.61 -10.49 -5.29
N ALA A 30 27.94 -9.39 -5.96
CA ALA A 30 29.31 -8.88 -6.07
C ALA A 30 29.35 -7.36 -5.80
N ALA A 31 28.26 -6.79 -5.25
CA ALA A 31 28.11 -5.36 -5.05
C ALA A 31 28.55 -4.90 -3.64
N HIS A 32 28.76 -5.82 -2.71
CA HIS A 32 29.04 -5.54 -1.30
C HIS A 32 30.49 -5.92 -0.94
N ALA A 33 31.44 -5.46 -1.76
CA ALA A 33 32.87 -5.61 -1.55
C ALA A 33 33.37 -7.07 -1.49
N GLN A 34 32.80 -7.95 -2.31
CA GLN A 34 33.30 -9.31 -2.52
C GLN A 34 34.72 -9.38 -3.08
N THR A 35 35.27 -8.24 -3.50
CA THR A 35 36.60 -8.07 -4.09
C THR A 35 37.53 -7.23 -3.21
N ALA A 36 37.14 -6.91 -1.97
CA ALA A 36 37.95 -6.08 -1.08
C ALA A 36 39.21 -6.78 -0.59
N GLY A 37 40.30 -6.01 -0.49
CA GLY A 37 41.59 -6.52 -0.02
C GLY A 37 42.15 -7.59 -0.95
N ASN A 38 42.20 -8.83 -0.44
CA ASN A 38 42.70 -10.01 -1.16
C ASN A 38 41.57 -10.99 -1.56
N ALA A 39 40.32 -10.57 -1.42
CA ALA A 39 39.15 -11.35 -1.78
C ALA A 39 38.88 -11.37 -3.29
N ASP A 40 38.26 -12.44 -3.76
CA ASP A 40 37.69 -12.60 -5.10
C ASP A 40 36.41 -13.46 -5.02
N TRP A 41 35.51 -13.19 -4.07
CA TRP A 41 34.29 -13.97 -3.83
C TRP A 41 33.21 -13.72 -4.88
N THR A 42 33.60 -13.84 -6.13
CA THR A 42 32.78 -13.57 -7.28
C THR A 42 32.66 -14.82 -8.14
N LEU A 43 31.68 -14.82 -9.03
CA LEU A 43 31.45 -15.91 -9.96
C LEU A 43 32.49 -15.91 -11.09
N ASP A 44 32.82 -14.72 -11.57
CA ASP A 44 33.69 -14.48 -12.71
C ASP A 44 34.14 -13.00 -12.74
N GLU A 45 35.45 -12.79 -12.88
CA GLU A 45 36.05 -11.48 -13.11
C GLU A 45 36.99 -11.53 -14.32
N ASP A 46 36.55 -10.97 -15.44
CA ASP A 46 37.42 -10.82 -16.62
C ASP A 46 38.45 -9.69 -16.41
N SER A 47 38.14 -8.80 -15.46
CA SER A 47 38.97 -7.67 -15.07
C SER A 47 38.96 -7.57 -13.55
N CYS A 48 40.16 -7.46 -12.98
CA CYS A 48 40.37 -7.60 -11.54
C CYS A 48 39.55 -6.61 -10.71
N GLY A 49 38.81 -7.12 -9.74
CA GLY A 49 37.95 -6.35 -8.84
C GLY A 49 36.64 -5.88 -9.48
N THR A 50 36.32 -6.37 -10.68
CA THR A 50 35.13 -5.98 -11.44
C THR A 50 34.40 -7.20 -11.99
N ALA A 51 33.64 -7.87 -11.12
CA ALA A 51 32.67 -8.88 -11.54
C ALA A 51 31.67 -8.32 -12.56
N GLN A 52 31.66 -8.91 -13.76
CA GLN A 52 30.67 -8.64 -14.79
C GLN A 52 29.34 -9.32 -14.46
N ARG A 53 28.22 -8.74 -14.92
CA ARG A 53 26.89 -9.33 -14.71
C ARG A 53 26.77 -10.73 -15.30
N PHE A 54 27.20 -10.89 -16.54
CA PHE A 54 27.13 -12.14 -17.27
C PHE A 54 28.54 -12.72 -17.35
N PRO A 55 28.78 -13.90 -16.76
CA PRO A 55 30.07 -14.56 -16.86
C PRO A 55 30.48 -14.77 -18.33
N THR A 56 31.78 -14.66 -18.61
CA THR A 56 32.37 -14.95 -19.90
C THR A 56 33.52 -15.96 -19.79
N PRO A 57 33.57 -16.99 -20.66
CA PRO A 57 32.67 -17.21 -21.81
C PRO A 57 31.25 -17.61 -21.39
N ASP A 58 30.28 -17.42 -22.30
CA ASP A 58 28.85 -17.60 -22.02
C ASP A 58 28.55 -18.98 -21.41
N GLN A 59 27.72 -18.99 -20.36
CA GLN A 59 27.29 -20.20 -19.66
C GLN A 59 26.56 -21.22 -20.54
N ALA A 60 25.98 -20.79 -21.68
CA ALA A 60 25.41 -21.68 -22.69
C ALA A 60 26.46 -22.64 -23.31
N GLY A 61 27.75 -22.35 -23.18
CA GLY A 61 28.85 -23.22 -23.57
C GLY A 61 29.21 -24.30 -22.55
N ILE A 62 28.63 -24.27 -21.34
CA ILE A 62 28.91 -25.25 -20.29
C ILE A 62 28.27 -26.59 -20.64
N THR A 63 29.08 -27.64 -20.56
CA THR A 63 28.72 -29.04 -20.79
C THR A 63 29.10 -29.87 -19.56
N SER A 64 28.71 -31.15 -19.54
CA SER A 64 29.11 -32.06 -18.46
C SER A 64 30.63 -32.21 -18.29
N SER A 65 31.41 -31.96 -19.36
CA SER A 65 32.88 -32.03 -19.33
C SER A 65 33.58 -30.69 -19.11
N THR A 66 32.84 -29.58 -19.03
CA THR A 66 33.45 -28.25 -18.85
C THR A 66 34.15 -28.18 -17.49
N ALA A 67 35.39 -27.72 -17.49
CA ALA A 67 36.18 -27.58 -16.27
C ALA A 67 35.58 -26.50 -15.36
N GLU A 68 35.77 -26.64 -14.05
CA GLU A 68 35.31 -25.67 -13.04
C GLU A 68 36.09 -24.35 -13.07
N THR A 69 37.20 -24.30 -13.80
CA THR A 69 37.98 -23.10 -14.12
C THR A 69 37.50 -22.42 -15.41
N TYR A 70 36.23 -22.60 -15.79
CA TYR A 70 35.67 -21.99 -17.00
C TYR A 70 35.53 -20.47 -16.87
N TRP A 71 35.38 -19.99 -15.63
CA TRP A 71 35.36 -18.58 -15.25
C TRP A 71 36.48 -18.27 -14.27
N ASN A 72 36.74 -16.98 -14.05
CA ASN A 72 37.85 -16.48 -13.26
C ASN A 72 37.34 -15.78 -11.99
N GLY A 73 36.76 -16.56 -11.07
CA GLY A 73 36.38 -16.08 -9.74
C GLY A 73 36.39 -17.22 -8.72
N ALA A 74 36.45 -16.90 -7.42
CA ALA A 74 36.46 -17.89 -6.35
C ALA A 74 35.28 -18.87 -6.43
N HIS A 75 34.10 -18.38 -6.85
CA HIS A 75 32.89 -19.19 -6.98
C HIS A 75 32.67 -19.75 -8.38
N SER A 76 33.66 -19.70 -9.28
CA SER A 76 33.57 -20.30 -10.62
C SER A 76 33.21 -21.79 -10.55
N ALA A 77 33.84 -22.53 -9.64
CA ALA A 77 33.58 -23.94 -9.39
C ALA A 77 32.10 -24.22 -9.07
N MET A 78 31.54 -23.47 -8.12
CA MET A 78 30.13 -23.52 -7.75
C MET A 78 29.23 -23.15 -8.94
N GLY A 79 29.53 -22.06 -9.62
CA GLY A 79 28.80 -21.57 -10.79
C GLY A 79 28.68 -22.60 -11.90
N VAL A 80 29.81 -23.18 -12.30
CA VAL A 80 29.88 -24.19 -13.36
C VAL A 80 29.10 -25.44 -12.98
N ASP A 81 29.22 -25.91 -11.73
CA ASP A 81 28.45 -27.05 -11.24
C ASP A 81 26.94 -26.79 -11.21
N LEU A 82 26.51 -25.59 -10.83
CA LEU A 82 25.10 -25.19 -10.87
C LEU A 82 24.55 -25.12 -12.30
N VAL A 83 25.32 -24.60 -13.26
CA VAL A 83 24.90 -24.60 -14.66
C VAL A 83 24.80 -26.03 -15.22
N LYS A 84 25.74 -26.92 -14.87
CA LYS A 84 25.64 -28.36 -15.20
C LYS A 84 24.38 -29.01 -14.63
N LYS A 85 23.87 -28.51 -13.49
CA LYS A 85 22.62 -28.96 -12.86
C LYS A 85 21.37 -28.26 -13.39
N GLY A 86 21.51 -27.41 -14.41
CA GLY A 86 20.40 -26.77 -15.12
C GLY A 86 19.97 -25.42 -14.56
N PHE A 87 20.76 -24.80 -13.67
CA PHE A 87 20.52 -23.42 -13.26
C PHE A 87 21.08 -22.43 -14.29
N HIS A 88 20.56 -21.22 -14.26
CA HIS A 88 21.15 -20.05 -14.91
C HIS A 88 21.70 -19.13 -13.83
N VAL A 89 22.91 -18.62 -14.02
CA VAL A 89 23.62 -17.81 -13.01
C VAL A 89 23.98 -16.43 -13.57
N GLU A 90 23.89 -15.41 -12.72
CA GLU A 90 24.33 -14.03 -12.99
C GLU A 90 24.99 -13.46 -11.74
N SER A 91 25.84 -12.44 -11.92
CA SER A 91 26.36 -11.63 -10.82
C SER A 91 25.66 -10.28 -10.77
N LEU A 92 25.52 -9.73 -9.56
CA LEU A 92 25.11 -8.36 -9.30
C LEU A 92 26.37 -7.48 -9.19
N PRO A 93 26.73 -6.70 -10.22
CA PRO A 93 28.01 -5.98 -10.25
C PRO A 93 28.07 -4.84 -9.23
N VAL A 94 29.30 -4.40 -8.92
CA VAL A 94 29.54 -3.18 -8.13
C VAL A 94 28.76 -1.98 -8.68
N GLY A 95 28.03 -1.30 -7.80
CA GLY A 95 27.19 -0.15 -8.15
C GLY A 95 25.79 -0.50 -8.66
N ALA A 96 25.48 -1.77 -8.88
CA ALA A 96 24.09 -2.23 -9.05
C ALA A 96 23.36 -2.17 -7.70
N ARG A 97 22.03 -2.04 -7.75
CA ARG A 97 21.18 -1.94 -6.55
C ARG A 97 20.46 -3.26 -6.28
N ILE A 98 20.37 -3.67 -5.02
CA ILE A 98 19.42 -4.72 -4.62
C ILE A 98 18.03 -4.07 -4.47
N SER A 99 17.05 -4.59 -5.20
CA SER A 99 15.64 -4.17 -5.11
C SER A 99 14.69 -5.36 -5.22
N TYR A 100 13.45 -5.19 -4.80
CA TYR A 100 12.39 -6.18 -5.00
C TYR A 100 11.07 -5.48 -5.34
N GLY A 101 10.46 -5.86 -6.48
CA GLY A 101 9.23 -5.26 -7.00
C GLY A 101 9.46 -3.99 -7.83
N ASP A 102 10.71 -3.66 -8.18
CA ASP A 102 11.06 -2.53 -9.02
C ASP A 102 11.27 -2.96 -10.47
N ASN A 103 10.21 -2.82 -11.29
CA ASN A 103 10.22 -3.19 -12.71
C ASN A 103 11.20 -2.36 -13.57
N THR A 104 11.85 -1.32 -13.03
CA THR A 104 12.88 -0.56 -13.73
C THR A 104 14.28 -1.12 -13.50
N ASN A 105 14.47 -1.96 -12.49
CA ASN A 105 15.73 -2.63 -12.23
C ASN A 105 15.78 -3.96 -13.00
N ALA A 106 16.69 -4.07 -13.97
CA ALA A 106 16.86 -5.29 -14.75
C ALA A 106 17.35 -6.49 -13.91
N GLN A 107 17.95 -6.22 -12.75
CA GLN A 107 18.40 -7.23 -11.77
C GLN A 107 17.58 -7.17 -10.47
N ASP A 108 16.32 -6.70 -10.55
CA ASP A 108 15.39 -6.82 -9.43
C ASP A 108 15.27 -8.28 -8.97
N LEU A 109 15.24 -8.50 -7.66
CA LEU A 109 15.19 -9.84 -7.08
C LEU A 109 13.94 -10.63 -7.50
N SER A 110 12.86 -9.98 -7.95
CA SER A 110 11.68 -10.67 -8.50
C SER A 110 11.94 -11.49 -9.76
N HIS A 111 13.09 -11.28 -10.43
CA HIS A 111 13.49 -12.06 -11.61
C HIS A 111 14.30 -13.33 -11.28
N TYR A 112 14.63 -13.55 -10.00
CA TYR A 112 15.52 -14.62 -9.57
C TYR A 112 14.83 -15.62 -8.64
N ASN A 113 15.27 -16.87 -8.68
CA ASN A 113 14.81 -17.90 -7.75
C ASN A 113 15.62 -17.87 -6.45
N VAL A 114 16.93 -17.65 -6.58
CA VAL A 114 17.87 -17.66 -5.46
C VAL A 114 18.76 -16.43 -5.54
N PHE A 115 18.96 -15.78 -4.40
CA PHE A 115 19.98 -14.75 -4.18
C PHE A 115 21.06 -15.32 -3.26
N VAL A 116 22.31 -15.34 -3.73
CA VAL A 116 23.48 -15.81 -3.00
C VAL A 116 24.31 -14.61 -2.59
N MET A 117 24.54 -14.42 -1.30
CA MET A 117 25.48 -13.42 -0.78
C MET A 117 26.70 -14.13 -0.22
N PRO A 118 27.80 -14.19 -0.97
CA PRO A 118 29.08 -14.63 -0.46
C PRO A 118 29.81 -13.50 0.25
N GLU A 119 30.15 -13.73 1.51
CA GLU A 119 31.04 -12.92 2.35
C GLU A 119 30.94 -11.39 2.12
N PRO A 120 29.75 -10.78 2.30
CA PRO A 120 29.58 -9.34 2.13
C PRO A 120 30.45 -8.58 3.15
N ASN A 121 31.14 -7.56 2.67
CA ASN A 121 32.03 -6.70 3.45
C ASN A 121 31.54 -5.25 3.51
N ILE A 122 30.33 -4.95 3.01
CA ILE A 122 29.69 -3.64 3.15
C ILE A 122 28.33 -3.82 3.81
N ALA A 123 28.00 -2.94 4.74
CA ALA A 123 26.69 -2.89 5.37
C ALA A 123 25.57 -2.65 4.35
N LEU A 124 24.52 -3.49 4.40
CA LEU A 124 23.31 -3.30 3.61
C LEU A 124 22.57 -2.03 4.04
N THR A 125 22.06 -1.29 3.07
CA THR A 125 21.15 -0.17 3.35
C THR A 125 19.79 -0.66 3.84
N SER A 126 19.01 0.20 4.48
CA SER A 126 17.65 -0.15 4.92
C SER A 126 16.75 -0.58 3.76
N ALA A 127 16.92 0.01 2.57
CA ALA A 127 16.16 -0.35 1.39
C ALA A 127 16.49 -1.78 0.90
N GLU A 128 17.77 -2.16 0.93
CA GLU A 128 18.23 -3.49 0.53
C GLU A 128 17.80 -4.55 1.55
N ILE A 129 17.89 -4.26 2.85
CA ILE A 129 17.34 -5.12 3.90
C ILE A 129 15.84 -5.37 3.66
N THR A 130 15.07 -4.33 3.36
CA THR A 130 13.64 -4.47 3.02
C THR A 130 13.45 -5.30 1.75
N ALA A 131 14.23 -5.06 0.70
CA ALA A 131 14.14 -5.79 -0.56
C ALA A 131 14.42 -7.29 -0.38
N ILE A 132 15.52 -7.65 0.29
CA ILE A 132 15.90 -9.04 0.54
C ILE A 132 14.86 -9.75 1.42
N ARG A 133 14.39 -9.10 2.50
CA ARG A 133 13.34 -9.68 3.35
C ARG A 133 12.05 -9.89 2.59
N ASN A 134 11.64 -8.94 1.74
CA ASN A 134 10.45 -9.10 0.91
C ASN A 134 10.64 -10.21 -0.12
N PHE A 135 11.79 -10.27 -0.80
CA PHE A 135 12.12 -11.34 -1.73
C PHE A 135 11.95 -12.72 -1.09
N VAL A 136 12.55 -12.94 0.08
CA VAL A 136 12.40 -14.21 0.82
C VAL A 136 10.96 -14.41 1.28
N PHE A 137 10.32 -13.41 1.87
CA PHE A 137 8.93 -13.52 2.33
C PHE A 137 7.98 -13.99 1.21
N ASN A 138 8.26 -13.59 -0.03
CA ASN A 138 7.47 -13.91 -1.22
C ASN A 138 7.92 -15.15 -1.99
N GLY A 139 8.76 -15.99 -1.39
CA GLY A 139 9.10 -17.29 -1.97
C GLY A 139 10.51 -17.41 -2.54
N GLY A 140 11.27 -16.32 -2.55
CA GLY A 140 12.69 -16.32 -2.91
C GLY A 140 13.54 -17.16 -1.98
N GLY A 141 14.61 -17.73 -2.53
CA GLY A 141 15.65 -18.40 -1.77
C GLY A 141 16.81 -17.47 -1.45
N LEU A 142 17.21 -17.34 -0.19
CA LEU A 142 18.42 -16.62 0.21
C LEU A 142 19.49 -17.61 0.67
N PHE A 143 20.69 -17.53 0.09
CA PHE A 143 21.86 -18.25 0.59
C PHE A 143 22.86 -17.27 1.18
N MET A 144 23.08 -17.36 2.50
CA MET A 144 24.06 -16.57 3.23
C MET A 144 25.32 -17.40 3.44
N ILE A 145 26.43 -16.93 2.90
CA ILE A 145 27.74 -17.55 3.09
C ILE A 145 28.57 -16.54 3.88
N ALA A 146 28.75 -16.80 5.18
CA ALA A 146 29.54 -15.95 6.06
C ALA A 146 30.99 -16.44 6.12
N ASP A 147 31.81 -15.74 6.90
CA ASP A 147 33.15 -16.16 7.30
C ASP A 147 33.30 -15.94 8.81
N HIS A 148 34.49 -16.21 9.33
CA HIS A 148 34.86 -16.12 10.72
C HIS A 148 34.88 -14.68 11.26
N ALA A 149 34.84 -14.54 12.58
CA ALA A 149 34.91 -13.22 13.20
C ALA A 149 36.19 -12.49 12.80
N GLY A 150 36.06 -11.23 12.37
CA GLY A 150 37.19 -10.41 11.95
C GLY A 150 37.61 -10.59 10.48
N ALA A 151 36.80 -11.24 9.65
CA ALA A 151 36.92 -11.28 8.19
C ALA A 151 36.55 -9.95 7.50
N ASP A 152 36.71 -8.82 8.19
CA ASP A 152 36.52 -7.46 7.68
C ASP A 152 37.69 -7.08 6.74
N ARG A 153 37.51 -7.31 5.43
CA ARG A 153 38.54 -7.11 4.40
C ARG A 153 38.71 -5.67 3.96
N ASN A 154 37.71 -4.81 4.18
CA ASN A 154 37.78 -3.40 3.81
C ASN A 154 38.09 -2.48 5.01
N SER A 155 38.18 -3.05 6.22
CA SER A 155 38.47 -2.37 7.48
C SER A 155 37.46 -1.26 7.82
N ASP A 156 36.20 -1.44 7.44
CA ASP A 156 35.12 -0.48 7.75
C ASP A 156 34.42 -0.78 9.09
N GLY A 157 34.79 -1.89 9.74
CA GLY A 157 34.29 -2.32 11.04
C GLY A 157 33.12 -3.30 11.00
N ILE A 158 32.69 -3.77 9.82
CA ILE A 158 31.69 -4.83 9.68
C ILE A 158 32.24 -6.01 8.86
N ASP A 159 32.00 -7.23 9.35
CA ASP A 159 32.24 -8.46 8.58
C ASP A 159 30.93 -9.09 8.11
N ALA A 160 31.02 -10.17 7.35
CA ALA A 160 29.86 -10.86 6.80
C ALA A 160 28.84 -11.29 7.87
N ALA A 161 29.32 -11.76 9.04
CA ALA A 161 28.45 -12.14 10.15
C ALA A 161 27.67 -10.92 10.68
N GLY A 162 28.34 -9.77 10.81
CA GLY A 162 27.71 -8.49 11.14
C GLY A 162 26.65 -8.05 10.11
N VAL A 163 26.97 -8.14 8.81
CA VAL A 163 26.03 -7.80 7.72
C VAL A 163 24.77 -8.68 7.79
N PHE A 164 24.94 -10.00 7.94
CA PHE A 164 23.79 -10.91 8.03
C PHE A 164 22.99 -10.72 9.31
N ASN A 165 23.64 -10.49 10.45
CA ASN A 165 22.94 -10.18 11.70
C ASN A 165 22.12 -8.89 11.59
N ALA A 166 22.62 -7.87 10.89
CA ALA A 166 21.85 -6.65 10.59
C ALA A 166 20.65 -6.94 9.65
N LEU A 167 20.86 -7.74 8.59
CA LEU A 167 19.79 -8.22 7.70
C LEU A 167 18.70 -8.97 8.48
N MET A 168 19.06 -9.73 9.50
CA MET A 168 18.12 -10.53 10.30
C MET A 168 17.46 -9.74 11.43
N GLY A 169 18.13 -8.73 11.97
CA GLY A 169 17.65 -7.93 13.10
C GLY A 169 17.70 -8.66 14.45
N SER A 170 17.22 -7.99 15.50
CA SER A 170 17.17 -8.55 16.86
C SER A 170 15.77 -8.33 17.47
N PRO A 171 15.00 -9.40 17.75
CA PRO A 171 15.31 -10.81 17.45
C PRO A 171 15.37 -11.10 15.94
N SER A 172 16.10 -12.15 15.55
CA SER A 172 16.28 -12.55 14.15
C SER A 172 14.95 -12.96 13.52
N VAL A 173 14.58 -12.31 12.41
CA VAL A 173 13.37 -12.67 11.64
C VAL A 173 13.49 -14.02 10.92
N PHE A 174 14.72 -14.48 10.66
CA PHE A 174 14.98 -15.79 10.05
C PHE A 174 15.26 -16.87 11.11
N GLY A 175 15.28 -16.51 12.40
CA GLY A 175 15.60 -17.45 13.47
C GLY A 175 17.06 -17.91 13.48
N ILE A 176 17.93 -17.34 12.64
CA ILE A 176 19.37 -17.62 12.58
C ILE A 176 20.11 -16.42 13.17
N THR A 177 21.16 -16.63 13.93
CA THR A 177 22.04 -15.56 14.41
C THR A 177 23.47 -16.06 14.33
N TYR A 178 24.32 -15.37 13.58
CA TYR A 178 25.75 -15.68 13.56
C TYR A 178 26.35 -15.26 14.89
N ASN A 179 27.13 -16.15 15.50
CA ASN A 179 27.84 -15.88 16.73
C ASN A 179 29.08 -15.04 16.39
N ASP A 180 28.87 -13.74 16.17
CA ASP A 180 29.92 -12.74 15.99
C ASP A 180 30.35 -12.20 17.37
N ASN A 181 31.62 -12.40 17.73
CA ASN A 181 32.24 -11.81 18.91
C ASN A 181 33.30 -10.77 18.51
N SER A 182 32.85 -9.76 17.75
CA SER A 182 33.63 -8.63 17.26
C SER A 182 34.42 -7.85 18.33
N ALA A 183 34.08 -7.99 19.63
CA ALA A 183 34.77 -7.32 20.73
C ALA A 183 36.06 -7.99 21.23
N ASP A 184 36.26 -9.30 21.01
CA ASP A 184 37.45 -10.02 21.53
C ASP A 184 38.14 -10.90 20.47
N LYS A 185 37.50 -11.20 19.31
CA LYS A 185 38.08 -12.05 18.25
C LYS A 185 38.63 -13.41 18.74
N THR A 186 38.27 -13.87 19.94
CA THR A 186 38.87 -15.01 20.65
C THR A 186 37.94 -16.21 20.80
N PHE A 187 36.63 -16.04 20.56
CA PHE A 187 35.66 -17.12 20.58
C PHE A 187 35.29 -17.49 19.15
N GLY A 188 35.67 -18.70 18.74
CA GLY A 188 35.10 -19.30 17.54
C GLY A 188 35.98 -19.27 16.30
N TRP A 189 37.31 -19.26 16.43
CA TRP A 189 38.16 -19.81 15.38
C TRP A 189 38.28 -21.31 15.61
N PHE A 190 37.81 -22.13 14.68
CA PHE A 190 38.02 -23.57 14.71
C PHE A 190 38.11 -24.17 13.32
N ASP A 191 38.81 -25.29 13.26
CA ASP A 191 39.00 -26.07 12.04
C ASP A 191 38.35 -27.43 12.24
N ASP A 192 37.36 -27.75 11.41
CA ASP A 192 36.73 -29.07 11.33
C ASP A 192 36.73 -29.51 9.86
N HIS A 193 37.69 -30.35 9.50
CA HIS A 193 37.92 -30.73 8.11
C HIS A 193 38.33 -32.23 8.04
N PRO A 194 37.38 -33.18 8.07
CA PRO A 194 35.96 -33.01 7.76
C PRO A 194 35.02 -32.88 8.98
N ASP A 195 33.99 -32.04 8.88
CA ASP A 195 32.86 -32.00 9.81
C ASP A 195 31.71 -32.91 9.33
N VAL A 196 31.57 -34.07 9.97
CA VAL A 196 30.51 -35.06 9.70
C VAL A 196 29.41 -35.06 10.77
N ASN A 197 29.36 -34.04 11.63
CA ASN A 197 28.42 -33.96 12.74
C ASN A 197 27.04 -33.48 12.25
N TYR A 198 26.39 -34.33 11.48
CA TYR A 198 25.13 -34.07 10.79
C TYR A 198 23.91 -34.23 11.70
N THR A 199 22.81 -33.59 11.29
CA THR A 199 21.49 -33.76 11.92
C THR A 199 21.01 -35.21 11.86
N THR A 200 20.27 -35.66 12.88
CA THR A 200 19.55 -36.95 12.84
C THR A 200 18.20 -36.89 12.12
N ASP A 201 17.73 -35.70 11.70
CA ASP A 201 16.49 -35.54 10.94
C ASP A 201 16.63 -36.15 9.54
N THR A 202 16.26 -37.43 9.40
CA THR A 202 16.30 -38.17 8.13
C THR A 202 15.51 -37.53 6.98
N ALA A 203 14.66 -36.54 7.25
CA ALA A 203 13.97 -35.75 6.24
C ALA A 203 14.73 -34.48 5.82
N SER A 204 15.96 -34.26 6.32
CA SER A 204 16.79 -33.12 5.93
C SER A 204 17.01 -33.11 4.41
N PRO A 205 16.62 -32.02 3.72
CA PRO A 205 16.84 -31.87 2.28
C PRO A 205 18.29 -31.50 1.95
N ILE A 206 19.11 -31.22 2.97
CA ILE A 206 20.51 -30.88 2.82
C ILE A 206 21.36 -32.15 2.94
N ILE A 207 21.07 -32.98 3.95
CA ILE A 207 21.86 -34.17 4.28
C ILE A 207 21.28 -35.44 3.65
N TRP A 208 20.08 -35.86 4.05
CA TRP A 208 19.62 -37.25 3.84
C TRP A 208 18.69 -37.44 2.63
N THR A 209 18.03 -36.37 2.18
CA THR A 209 17.09 -36.39 1.04
C THR A 209 17.50 -35.42 -0.06
N GLY A 210 18.78 -35.06 -0.08
CA GLY A 210 19.37 -34.12 -1.04
C GLY A 210 19.16 -34.55 -2.49
N ALA A 211 18.78 -33.58 -3.33
CA ALA A 211 18.44 -33.83 -4.73
C ALA A 211 19.63 -34.34 -5.56
N TYR A 212 20.86 -34.04 -5.13
CA TYR A 212 22.08 -34.45 -5.81
C TYR A 212 22.83 -35.57 -5.10
N GLY A 213 22.29 -36.08 -4.00
CA GLY A 213 22.86 -37.19 -3.23
C GLY A 213 22.94 -36.91 -1.73
N VAL A 214 23.53 -37.87 -1.03
CA VAL A 214 23.73 -37.89 0.43
C VAL A 214 25.24 -37.85 0.70
N PRO A 215 25.71 -37.07 1.68
CA PRO A 215 27.14 -36.97 1.96
C PRO A 215 27.73 -38.28 2.48
N SER A 216 29.03 -38.43 2.28
CA SER A 216 29.83 -39.50 2.87
C SER A 216 29.90 -39.36 4.39
N SER A 217 29.95 -40.50 5.09
CA SER A 217 30.22 -40.55 6.53
C SER A 217 31.67 -40.17 6.89
N SER A 218 32.53 -39.84 5.92
CA SER A 218 33.96 -39.61 6.12
C SER A 218 34.50 -38.33 5.47
N LYS A 219 33.67 -37.57 4.75
CA LYS A 219 34.12 -36.38 4.00
C LYS A 219 33.55 -35.06 4.51
N GLY A 220 32.33 -35.00 5.05
CA GLY A 220 31.93 -33.82 5.83
C GLY A 220 31.89 -32.49 5.07
N LEU A 221 31.74 -31.39 5.82
CA LEU A 221 32.17 -30.06 5.37
C LEU A 221 33.65 -29.86 5.69
N GLY A 222 34.37 -29.15 4.83
CA GLY A 222 35.69 -28.61 5.15
C GLY A 222 35.55 -27.19 5.69
N LEU A 223 35.69 -27.03 7.00
CA LEU A 223 35.60 -25.74 7.70
C LEU A 223 37.00 -25.33 8.17
N PHE A 224 37.44 -24.14 7.77
CA PHE A 224 38.77 -23.58 8.04
C PHE A 224 38.61 -22.19 8.65
N GLY A 225 38.81 -22.09 9.96
CA GLY A 225 38.60 -20.87 10.71
C GLY A 225 37.15 -20.49 10.98
N SER A 226 36.16 -21.29 10.57
CA SER A 226 34.70 -21.11 10.72
C SER A 226 34.21 -20.49 12.03
N SER A 227 33.10 -19.76 11.95
CA SER A 227 32.24 -19.39 13.08
C SER A 227 31.11 -20.42 13.32
N THR A 228 30.16 -20.11 14.20
CA THR A 228 28.94 -20.89 14.45
C THR A 228 27.70 -20.00 14.47
N MET A 229 26.54 -20.61 14.41
CA MET A 229 25.23 -19.96 14.53
C MET A 229 24.47 -20.45 15.76
N THR A 230 23.59 -19.58 16.24
CA THR A 230 22.54 -19.89 17.21
C THR A 230 21.18 -19.82 16.52
N LEU A 231 20.32 -20.80 16.78
CA LEU A 231 19.03 -20.98 16.13
C LEU A 231 17.86 -20.74 17.08
N THR A 232 16.77 -20.20 16.54
CA THR A 232 15.50 -19.99 17.21
C THR A 232 14.34 -20.17 16.21
N GLY A 233 13.12 -20.32 16.71
CA GLY A 233 11.93 -20.35 15.87
C GLY A 233 11.93 -21.50 14.86
N ALA A 234 11.75 -21.15 13.57
CA ALA A 234 11.63 -22.12 12.47
C ALA A 234 12.98 -22.60 11.91
N ALA A 235 14.10 -22.06 12.38
CA ALA A 235 15.42 -22.43 11.89
C ALA A 235 15.80 -23.87 12.32
N LYS A 236 16.46 -24.59 11.41
CA LYS A 236 16.94 -25.96 11.59
C LYS A 236 18.44 -26.04 11.30
N GLY A 237 19.18 -26.72 12.16
CA GLY A 237 20.58 -27.05 11.91
C GLY A 237 20.72 -28.30 11.06
N HIS A 238 21.79 -28.39 10.28
CA HIS A 238 22.14 -29.54 9.45
C HIS A 238 23.54 -30.07 9.73
N VAL A 239 24.47 -29.19 10.07
CA VAL A 239 25.84 -29.51 10.49
C VAL A 239 26.17 -28.66 11.72
N TRP A 240 26.88 -29.25 12.69
CA TRP A 240 27.33 -28.59 13.91
C TRP A 240 28.83 -28.79 14.06
N LYS A 241 29.55 -27.82 14.61
CA LYS A 241 30.94 -28.03 15.03
C LYS A 241 31.09 -29.37 15.78
N THR A 242 32.14 -30.13 15.50
CA THR A 242 32.43 -31.48 16.00
C THR A 242 32.33 -31.59 17.53
N THR A 243 32.70 -30.55 18.26
CA THR A 243 32.64 -30.54 19.74
C THR A 243 31.25 -30.25 20.31
N SER A 244 30.30 -29.86 19.46
CA SER A 244 28.92 -29.54 19.83
C SER A 244 28.02 -30.75 19.68
N THR A 245 27.02 -30.85 20.55
CA THR A 245 25.95 -31.83 20.39
C THR A 245 25.10 -31.45 19.17
N HIS A 246 24.98 -32.34 18.18
CA HIS A 246 24.06 -32.13 17.06
C HIS A 246 22.59 -32.03 17.49
N ASP A 247 21.74 -31.54 16.60
CA ASP A 247 20.31 -31.30 16.84
C ASP A 247 20.01 -30.34 18.01
N THR A 248 21.00 -29.54 18.40
CA THR A 248 20.84 -28.43 19.35
C THR A 248 20.78 -27.09 18.64
N SER A 249 20.35 -26.05 19.35
CA SER A 249 20.23 -24.69 18.80
C SER A 249 21.54 -23.92 18.74
N SER A 250 22.68 -24.48 19.15
CA SER A 250 23.95 -23.75 19.25
C SER A 250 25.09 -24.55 18.65
N GLY A 251 26.10 -23.85 18.15
CA GLY A 251 27.26 -24.49 17.53
C GLY A 251 26.99 -25.00 16.11
N VAL A 252 25.94 -24.47 15.45
CA VAL A 252 25.53 -24.86 14.10
C VAL A 252 26.44 -24.20 13.06
N THR A 253 26.87 -24.94 12.04
CA THR A 253 27.76 -24.46 10.96
C THR A 253 27.05 -24.40 9.61
N TYR A 254 26.00 -25.21 9.43
CA TYR A 254 25.06 -25.12 8.31
C TYR A 254 23.63 -25.16 8.86
N ALA A 255 22.86 -24.09 8.64
CA ALA A 255 21.45 -23.99 8.99
C ALA A 255 20.55 -23.71 7.77
N THR A 256 19.27 -24.00 7.92
CA THR A 256 18.20 -23.52 7.04
C THR A 256 17.06 -22.89 7.85
N SER A 257 16.26 -22.05 7.23
CA SER A 257 15.03 -21.53 7.82
C SER A 257 13.98 -21.23 6.75
N THR A 258 12.78 -20.87 7.19
CA THR A 258 11.68 -20.39 6.33
C THR A 258 11.21 -19.03 6.83
N TYR A 259 10.89 -18.14 5.89
CA TYR A 259 10.31 -16.84 6.20
C TYR A 259 9.28 -16.49 5.12
N GLY A 260 8.03 -16.27 5.52
CA GLY A 260 6.92 -16.24 4.57
C GLY A 260 6.84 -17.54 3.75
N ALA A 261 6.77 -17.41 2.42
CA ALA A 261 6.76 -18.52 1.47
C ALA A 261 8.17 -19.00 1.04
N GLY A 262 9.22 -18.26 1.41
CA GLY A 262 10.58 -18.53 0.96
C GLY A 262 11.45 -19.26 1.96
N ARG A 263 12.71 -19.41 1.58
CA ARG A 263 13.67 -20.30 2.23
C ARG A 263 15.01 -19.59 2.40
N ILE A 264 15.68 -19.90 3.49
CA ILE A 264 17.00 -19.37 3.82
C ILE A 264 17.93 -20.56 4.07
N ALA A 265 19.13 -20.52 3.52
CA ALA A 265 20.24 -21.38 3.88
C ALA A 265 21.38 -20.49 4.37
N ALA A 266 22.13 -20.96 5.35
CA ALA A 266 23.21 -20.21 5.97
C ALA A 266 24.36 -21.14 6.28
N ILE A 267 25.57 -20.79 5.82
CA ILE A 267 26.82 -21.41 6.26
C ILE A 267 27.68 -20.38 6.98
N ALA A 268 28.45 -20.85 7.95
CA ALA A 268 29.27 -20.01 8.84
C ALA A 268 30.73 -19.84 8.41
N ASP A 269 31.05 -20.29 7.20
CA ASP A 269 32.39 -20.32 6.65
C ASP A 269 32.33 -20.30 5.12
N SER A 270 33.14 -19.44 4.50
CA SER A 270 33.22 -19.28 3.06
C SER A 270 34.13 -20.33 2.43
N SER A 271 35.04 -20.95 3.18
CA SER A 271 35.96 -22.01 2.72
C SER A 271 35.26 -23.25 2.16
N VAL A 272 34.02 -23.50 2.58
CA VAL A 272 33.12 -24.52 2.02
C VAL A 272 32.85 -24.26 0.53
N THR A 273 32.81 -23.00 0.13
CA THR A 273 32.58 -22.59 -1.26
C THR A 273 33.84 -22.14 -1.97
N GLU A 274 34.78 -21.48 -1.28
CA GLU A 274 36.16 -21.21 -1.70
C GLU A 274 36.95 -20.54 -0.57
N ASP A 275 38.23 -20.91 -0.38
CA ASP A 275 39.12 -20.38 0.68
C ASP A 275 40.38 -19.67 0.14
N ALA A 276 40.49 -19.48 -1.19
CA ALA A 276 41.63 -18.78 -1.78
C ALA A 276 41.53 -17.26 -1.63
N THR A 277 42.65 -16.65 -1.25
CA THR A 277 42.88 -15.21 -1.33
C THR A 277 43.87 -14.90 -2.44
N ASN A 278 43.41 -14.24 -3.50
CA ASN A 278 44.06 -14.43 -4.80
C ASN A 278 43.83 -13.31 -5.85
N SER A 279 43.82 -12.03 -5.44
CA SER A 279 43.62 -10.91 -6.37
C SER A 279 44.59 -10.87 -7.57
N CYS A 280 44.02 -10.78 -8.77
CA CYS A 280 44.67 -10.58 -10.07
C CYS A 280 45.76 -11.63 -10.48
N GLY A 281 45.36 -12.85 -10.84
CA GLY A 281 46.21 -13.81 -11.57
C GLY A 281 46.57 -15.10 -10.83
N HIS A 282 45.66 -15.62 -9.99
CA HIS A 282 45.96 -16.70 -9.07
C HIS A 282 45.14 -17.98 -9.31
N SER A 283 45.64 -19.08 -8.74
CA SER A 283 44.97 -20.37 -8.64
C SER A 283 43.90 -20.36 -7.54
N THR A 284 42.70 -20.86 -7.83
CA THR A 284 41.68 -21.20 -6.83
C THR A 284 42.11 -22.44 -6.06
N PHE A 285 41.70 -22.57 -4.79
CA PHE A 285 41.77 -23.86 -4.11
C PHE A 285 40.56 -24.70 -4.51
N LEU A 286 40.55 -25.94 -4.05
CA LEU A 286 39.46 -26.84 -4.41
C LEU A 286 38.23 -26.61 -3.52
N GLY A 287 38.08 -25.54 -2.71
CA GLY A 287 37.07 -25.44 -1.65
C GLY A 287 35.75 -26.17 -1.94
N TYR A 288 35.01 -25.75 -2.98
CA TYR A 288 33.78 -26.41 -3.44
C TYR A 288 33.98 -27.86 -3.97
N ASN A 289 35.04 -28.12 -4.72
CA ASN A 289 35.35 -29.41 -5.37
C ASN A 289 36.48 -30.22 -4.71
N ASP A 290 36.76 -29.96 -3.43
CA ASP A 290 37.85 -30.63 -2.74
C ASP A 290 37.43 -32.08 -2.57
N PRO A 291 38.17 -33.04 -3.17
CA PRO A 291 37.77 -34.43 -3.13
C PRO A 291 37.79 -35.01 -1.71
N SER A 292 38.37 -34.30 -0.75
CA SER A 292 38.40 -34.64 0.67
C SER A 292 37.08 -34.35 1.39
N TYR A 293 36.24 -33.46 0.83
CA TYR A 293 35.01 -32.97 1.45
C TYR A 293 33.77 -33.24 0.58
N ASP A 294 32.58 -33.09 1.18
CA ASP A 294 31.27 -33.13 0.48
C ASP A 294 30.72 -31.70 0.26
N ASN A 295 31.59 -30.69 0.27
CA ASN A 295 31.27 -29.27 0.16
C ASN A 295 30.29 -28.97 -0.99
N GLY A 296 30.68 -29.24 -2.23
CA GLY A 296 29.86 -28.98 -3.40
C GLY A 296 28.53 -29.74 -3.41
N LEU A 297 28.50 -30.96 -2.86
CA LEU A 297 27.25 -31.72 -2.74
C LEU A 297 26.26 -31.04 -1.79
N LEU A 298 26.72 -30.66 -0.59
CA LEU A 298 25.87 -30.04 0.42
C LEU A 298 25.41 -28.64 -0.01
N VAL A 299 26.29 -27.86 -0.62
CA VAL A 299 25.95 -26.54 -1.19
C VAL A 299 24.93 -26.69 -2.32
N ALA A 300 25.13 -27.61 -3.26
CA ALA A 300 24.20 -27.81 -4.36
C ALA A 300 22.82 -28.29 -3.85
N ASN A 301 22.78 -29.18 -2.86
CA ASN A 301 21.53 -29.60 -2.22
C ASN A 301 20.80 -28.39 -1.60
N GLY A 302 21.55 -27.51 -0.92
CA GLY A 302 21.04 -26.24 -0.39
C GLY A 302 20.44 -25.34 -1.46
N ILE A 303 21.19 -25.05 -2.52
CA ILE A 303 20.73 -24.21 -3.63
C ILE A 303 19.48 -24.80 -4.29
N ASN A 304 19.43 -26.11 -4.53
CA ASN A 304 18.25 -26.73 -5.09
C ASN A 304 17.05 -26.64 -4.13
N TRP A 305 17.27 -26.85 -2.83
CA TRP A 305 16.22 -26.68 -1.84
C TRP A 305 15.70 -25.23 -1.79
N LEU A 306 16.59 -24.24 -1.89
CA LEU A 306 16.23 -22.81 -1.98
C LEU A 306 15.42 -22.51 -3.23
N ALA A 307 15.88 -22.96 -4.40
CA ALA A 307 15.24 -22.70 -5.70
C ALA A 307 13.84 -23.32 -5.84
N ASN A 308 13.54 -24.34 -5.03
CA ASN A 308 12.24 -25.03 -4.97
C ASN A 308 11.39 -24.60 -3.77
N GLY A 309 11.63 -23.40 -3.20
CA GLY A 309 10.69 -22.72 -2.31
C GLY A 309 9.30 -22.65 -2.91
N SER A 310 8.24 -22.56 -2.08
CA SER A 310 6.86 -22.52 -2.55
C SER A 310 6.53 -21.29 -3.42
N GLY A 311 7.47 -20.35 -3.57
CA GLY A 311 7.43 -19.27 -4.56
C GLY A 311 8.77 -19.04 -5.28
N GLY A 312 9.62 -20.08 -5.40
CA GLY A 312 10.86 -19.99 -6.17
C GLY A 312 10.55 -19.94 -7.66
N GLY A 313 10.32 -18.73 -8.20
CA GLY A 313 10.27 -18.33 -9.62
C GLY A 313 9.46 -19.21 -10.56
N GLY A 314 8.17 -19.39 -10.26
CA GLY A 314 7.18 -18.49 -10.84
C GLY A 314 6.63 -17.69 -9.67
N GLY A 315 6.60 -16.35 -9.75
CA GLY A 315 6.03 -15.53 -8.68
C GLY A 315 4.63 -16.03 -8.32
N ASP A 316 4.18 -15.77 -7.09
CA ASP A 316 2.75 -15.93 -6.78
C ASP A 316 1.96 -15.33 -7.94
N THR A 317 1.08 -16.11 -8.56
CA THR A 317 0.25 -15.69 -9.70
C THR A 317 -1.21 -15.55 -9.30
N THR A 318 -1.52 -15.85 -8.04
CA THR A 318 -2.90 -15.85 -7.55
C THR A 318 -3.22 -14.43 -7.15
N ALA A 319 -4.18 -13.83 -7.83
CA ALA A 319 -4.63 -12.50 -7.44
C ALA A 319 -5.36 -12.54 -6.09
N PRO A 320 -5.14 -11.53 -5.23
CA PRO A 320 -5.94 -11.35 -4.03
C PRO A 320 -7.44 -11.33 -4.33
N THR A 321 -8.23 -11.71 -3.35
CA THR A 321 -9.68 -11.49 -3.33
C THR A 321 -9.97 -10.25 -2.50
N VAL A 322 -10.87 -9.39 -2.98
CA VAL A 322 -11.26 -8.16 -2.26
C VAL A 322 -12.74 -7.84 -2.47
N SER A 323 -13.39 -7.38 -1.40
CA SER A 323 -14.79 -6.96 -1.42
C SER A 323 -15.03 -5.75 -0.53
N ILE A 324 -15.72 -4.74 -1.05
CA ILE A 324 -16.27 -3.64 -0.24
C ILE A 324 -17.44 -4.18 0.58
N THR A 325 -17.38 -4.03 1.89
CA THR A 325 -18.39 -4.50 2.85
C THR A 325 -19.32 -3.39 3.32
N SER A 326 -18.90 -2.13 3.20
CA SER A 326 -19.71 -0.93 3.44
C SER A 326 -19.20 0.21 2.57
N PRO A 327 -20.06 1.04 1.97
CA PRO A 327 -21.52 0.90 1.94
C PRO A 327 -21.97 -0.32 1.12
N THR A 328 -23.24 -0.74 1.26
CA THR A 328 -23.81 -1.81 0.43
C THR A 328 -24.22 -1.28 -0.94
N ASN A 329 -24.25 -2.17 -1.95
CA ASN A 329 -24.70 -1.80 -3.29
C ASN A 329 -26.16 -1.29 -3.26
N GLY A 330 -26.40 -0.13 -3.85
CA GLY A 330 -27.68 0.59 -3.83
C GLY A 330 -27.87 1.56 -2.66
N ALA A 331 -26.90 1.70 -1.75
CA ALA A 331 -27.02 2.61 -0.62
C ALA A 331 -27.13 4.08 -1.07
N THR A 332 -27.90 4.88 -0.34
CA THR A 332 -27.88 6.34 -0.44
C THR A 332 -26.93 6.88 0.63
N VAL A 333 -25.98 7.73 0.23
CA VAL A 333 -24.95 8.29 1.11
C VAL A 333 -25.01 9.81 1.15
N VAL A 334 -24.66 10.38 2.31
CA VAL A 334 -24.68 11.82 2.61
C VAL A 334 -23.50 12.16 3.50
N GLY A 335 -22.86 13.31 3.27
CA GLY A 335 -21.74 13.80 4.08
C GLY A 335 -20.50 12.90 3.96
N THR A 336 -19.81 12.71 5.08
CA THR A 336 -18.64 11.82 5.16
C THR A 336 -19.07 10.41 5.55
N ILE A 337 -18.67 9.40 4.77
CA ILE A 337 -18.96 7.98 5.03
C ILE A 337 -17.68 7.14 5.01
N SER A 338 -17.68 5.99 5.67
CA SER A 338 -16.55 5.03 5.62
C SER A 338 -16.80 3.97 4.54
N ILE A 339 -15.84 3.82 3.63
CA ILE A 339 -15.75 2.70 2.71
C ILE A 339 -14.87 1.65 3.35
N ASN A 340 -15.44 0.51 3.72
CA ASN A 340 -14.73 -0.59 4.37
C ASN A 340 -14.55 -1.74 3.39
N ALA A 341 -13.39 -2.40 3.40
CA ALA A 341 -13.13 -3.56 2.56
C ALA A 341 -12.47 -4.69 3.35
N THR A 342 -12.74 -5.91 2.91
CA THR A 342 -12.01 -7.11 3.32
C THR A 342 -11.21 -7.61 2.13
N ALA A 343 -9.96 -8.00 2.36
CA ALA A 343 -9.11 -8.61 1.34
C ALA A 343 -8.35 -9.79 1.92
N SER A 344 -8.17 -10.82 1.11
CA SER A 344 -7.42 -12.03 1.46
C SER A 344 -6.74 -12.61 0.24
N ASP A 345 -5.59 -13.23 0.47
CA ASP A 345 -4.75 -13.83 -0.55
C ASP A 345 -4.11 -15.11 0.02
N ASN A 346 -3.65 -16.03 -0.83
CA ASN A 346 -2.97 -17.27 -0.41
C ASN A 346 -1.63 -17.02 0.29
N VAL A 347 -0.93 -15.94 -0.05
CA VAL A 347 0.32 -15.52 0.61
C VAL A 347 0.04 -14.33 1.52
N GLY A 348 -0.54 -13.27 0.98
CA GLY A 348 -0.84 -12.08 1.76
C GLY A 348 -1.13 -10.84 0.93
N VAL A 349 -1.91 -9.93 1.50
CA VAL A 349 -2.24 -8.64 0.88
C VAL A 349 -1.29 -7.59 1.43
N THR A 350 -0.64 -6.82 0.55
CA THR A 350 0.27 -5.72 0.90
C THR A 350 -0.46 -4.39 1.03
N LYS A 351 -1.48 -4.17 0.19
CA LYS A 351 -2.29 -2.94 0.20
C LYS A 351 -3.65 -3.13 -0.44
N VAL A 352 -4.59 -2.28 -0.04
CA VAL A 352 -5.88 -2.07 -0.69
C VAL A 352 -6.00 -0.63 -1.13
N GLU A 353 -6.29 -0.42 -2.41
CA GLU A 353 -6.59 0.87 -3.01
C GLU A 353 -8.10 1.05 -3.17
N PHE A 354 -8.61 2.24 -2.81
CA PHE A 354 -10.03 2.60 -2.92
C PHE A 354 -10.26 3.62 -4.02
N TYR A 355 -11.27 3.38 -4.84
CA TYR A 355 -11.60 4.19 -6.02
C TYR A 355 -13.05 4.67 -5.98
N VAL A 356 -13.27 5.90 -6.45
CA VAL A 356 -14.60 6.50 -6.69
C VAL A 356 -14.65 6.93 -8.15
N ASP A 357 -15.61 6.40 -8.90
CA ASP A 357 -15.78 6.63 -10.35
C ASP A 357 -14.51 6.35 -11.16
N GLY A 358 -13.76 5.31 -10.76
CA GLY A 358 -12.51 4.91 -11.40
C GLY A 358 -11.29 5.74 -11.01
N ALA A 359 -11.44 6.81 -10.22
CA ALA A 359 -10.33 7.61 -9.71
C ALA A 359 -9.85 7.09 -8.35
N LEU A 360 -8.53 6.85 -8.22
CA LEU A 360 -7.91 6.46 -6.95
C LEU A 360 -8.09 7.57 -5.91
N LYS A 361 -8.57 7.22 -4.71
CA LYS A 361 -8.79 8.16 -3.60
C LYS A 361 -7.92 7.87 -2.39
N SER A 362 -7.63 6.60 -2.12
CA SER A 362 -6.85 6.19 -0.95
C SER A 362 -6.14 4.86 -1.16
N THR A 363 -5.06 4.65 -0.42
CA THR A 363 -4.35 3.38 -0.29
C THR A 363 -4.20 3.07 1.19
N ASP A 364 -4.61 1.88 1.61
CA ASP A 364 -4.49 1.41 2.99
C ASP A 364 -3.66 0.12 3.01
N THR A 365 -2.61 0.09 3.82
CA THR A 365 -1.68 -1.05 3.94
C THR A 365 -1.93 -1.89 5.19
N THR A 366 -2.96 -1.58 5.99
CA THR A 366 -3.21 -2.26 7.28
C THR A 366 -4.67 -2.72 7.39
N SER A 367 -4.88 -4.02 7.59
CA SER A 367 -6.22 -4.55 7.87
C SER A 367 -6.66 -4.19 9.31
N PRO A 368 -7.94 -3.82 9.56
CA PRO A 368 -9.05 -3.76 8.62
C PRO A 368 -8.99 -2.54 7.68
N TYR A 369 -9.11 -2.80 6.37
CA TYR A 369 -8.93 -1.78 5.35
C TYR A 369 -10.12 -0.82 5.29
N SER A 370 -9.85 0.49 5.33
CA SER A 370 -10.89 1.51 5.28
C SER A 370 -10.47 2.82 4.63
N TYR A 371 -11.45 3.56 4.13
CA TYR A 371 -11.27 4.91 3.61
C TYR A 371 -12.45 5.81 4.03
N SER A 372 -12.15 6.95 4.67
CA SER A 372 -13.14 7.98 4.98
C SER A 372 -13.37 8.88 3.75
N TRP A 373 -14.52 8.71 3.10
CA TRP A 373 -14.88 9.44 1.89
C TRP A 373 -15.86 10.59 2.21
N ASP A 374 -15.46 11.82 1.87
CA ASP A 374 -16.36 12.98 1.87
C ASP A 374 -17.16 13.04 0.56
N SER A 375 -18.42 12.62 0.62
CA SER A 375 -19.31 12.64 -0.55
C SER A 375 -19.72 14.05 -0.98
N THR A 376 -19.53 15.08 -0.15
CA THR A 376 -19.85 16.47 -0.53
C THR A 376 -18.90 17.04 -1.58
N SER A 377 -17.77 16.37 -1.79
CA SER A 377 -16.77 16.70 -2.81
C SER A 377 -17.15 16.25 -4.24
N VAL A 378 -18.25 15.50 -4.40
CA VAL A 378 -18.77 15.05 -5.70
C VAL A 378 -20.20 15.54 -5.92
N ALA A 379 -20.65 15.53 -7.17
CA ALA A 379 -22.03 15.88 -7.50
C ALA A 379 -23.03 14.88 -6.88
N ASN A 380 -24.27 15.29 -6.68
CA ASN A 380 -25.33 14.33 -6.38
C ASN A 380 -25.62 13.44 -7.59
N GLY A 381 -25.96 12.18 -7.34
CA GLY A 381 -26.23 11.20 -8.39
C GLY A 381 -25.63 9.83 -8.10
N SER A 382 -25.56 8.99 -9.13
CA SER A 382 -24.99 7.65 -9.02
C SER A 382 -23.46 7.71 -9.08
N HIS A 383 -22.80 7.03 -8.13
CA HIS A 383 -21.35 6.88 -8.08
C HIS A 383 -20.97 5.39 -7.94
N SER A 384 -19.86 5.00 -8.55
CA SER A 384 -19.34 3.63 -8.50
C SER A 384 -18.11 3.55 -7.60
N LEU A 385 -18.18 2.72 -6.57
CA LEU A 385 -17.07 2.44 -5.65
C LEU A 385 -16.43 1.10 -6.00
N THR A 386 -15.11 1.05 -6.09
CA THR A 386 -14.34 -0.19 -6.29
C THR A 386 -13.10 -0.21 -5.42
N ALA A 387 -12.66 -1.39 -5.01
CA ALA A 387 -11.40 -1.59 -4.31
C ALA A 387 -10.48 -2.52 -5.13
N LYS A 388 -9.17 -2.28 -5.06
CA LYS A 388 -8.14 -3.17 -5.61
C LYS A 388 -7.20 -3.63 -4.50
N ALA A 389 -7.02 -4.94 -4.35
CA ALA A 389 -6.04 -5.50 -3.43
C ALA A 389 -4.81 -5.98 -4.20
N TYR A 390 -3.65 -5.77 -3.63
CA TYR A 390 -2.36 -6.16 -4.19
C TYR A 390 -1.67 -7.09 -3.20
N ASP A 391 -0.99 -8.10 -3.72
CA ASP A 391 -0.01 -8.87 -2.95
C ASP A 391 1.39 -8.28 -3.17
N ALA A 392 2.43 -8.98 -2.70
CA ALA A 392 3.83 -8.60 -2.92
C ALA A 392 4.46 -9.24 -4.17
N ALA A 393 3.72 -10.07 -4.91
CA ALA A 393 4.07 -10.53 -6.25
C ALA A 393 3.45 -9.66 -7.37
N LEU A 394 2.79 -8.56 -6.97
CA LEU A 394 2.11 -7.60 -7.83
C LEU A 394 0.86 -8.14 -8.55
N ASN A 395 0.27 -9.27 -8.10
CA ASN A 395 -1.05 -9.63 -8.60
C ASN A 395 -2.10 -8.69 -8.02
N VAL A 396 -3.18 -8.51 -8.78
CA VAL A 396 -4.21 -7.52 -8.48
C VAL A 396 -5.59 -8.16 -8.50
N GLY A 397 -6.22 -8.18 -7.33
CA GLY A 397 -7.65 -8.44 -7.19
C GLY A 397 -8.45 -7.15 -7.33
N THR A 398 -9.55 -7.17 -8.08
CA THR A 398 -10.50 -6.03 -8.13
C THR A 398 -11.86 -6.47 -7.62
N SER A 399 -12.46 -5.67 -6.73
CA SER A 399 -13.79 -5.94 -6.20
C SER A 399 -14.88 -5.75 -7.27
N ALA A 400 -16.05 -6.34 -7.04
CA ALA A 400 -17.25 -5.88 -7.72
C ALA A 400 -17.50 -4.38 -7.43
N ALA A 401 -18.13 -3.68 -8.38
CA ALA A 401 -18.55 -2.31 -8.19
C ALA A 401 -19.72 -2.23 -7.21
N VAL A 402 -19.59 -1.37 -6.21
CA VAL A 402 -20.67 -0.97 -5.30
C VAL A 402 -21.20 0.38 -5.80
N ASN A 403 -22.38 0.37 -6.39
CA ASN A 403 -23.04 1.59 -6.85
C ASN A 403 -23.80 2.22 -5.69
N VAL A 404 -23.60 3.52 -5.45
CA VAL A 404 -24.29 4.30 -4.43
C VAL A 404 -24.94 5.53 -5.04
N THR A 405 -25.97 6.06 -4.38
CA THR A 405 -26.53 7.36 -4.73
C THR A 405 -26.06 8.40 -3.73
N VAL A 406 -25.26 9.37 -4.18
CA VAL A 406 -24.93 10.55 -3.38
C VAL A 406 -26.11 11.51 -3.41
N ASN A 407 -26.61 11.87 -2.24
CA ASN A 407 -27.75 12.78 -2.09
C ASN A 407 -27.46 13.82 -1.00
N ASN A 408 -26.42 14.61 -1.19
CA ASN A 408 -26.11 15.73 -0.31
C ASN A 408 -27.16 16.82 -0.44
N PRO A 409 -27.61 17.44 0.66
CA PRO A 409 -28.47 18.61 0.57
C PRO A 409 -27.78 19.69 -0.28
N THR A 410 -28.34 20.01 -1.46
CA THR A 410 -27.91 21.18 -2.22
C THR A 410 -28.46 22.39 -1.50
N GLY A 411 -27.62 23.30 -1.00
CA GLY A 411 -28.07 24.49 -0.31
C GLY A 411 -27.12 25.67 -0.50
N THR A 412 -27.64 26.89 -0.34
CA THR A 412 -26.85 28.11 -0.35
C THR A 412 -26.45 28.45 1.07
N ASP A 413 -25.14 28.45 1.36
CA ASP A 413 -24.61 28.96 2.62
C ASP A 413 -24.76 30.49 2.65
N ILE A 414 -25.50 30.98 3.65
CA ILE A 414 -25.76 32.39 3.89
C ILE A 414 -25.14 32.88 5.21
N SER A 415 -24.16 32.15 5.74
CA SER A 415 -23.40 32.54 6.93
C SER A 415 -22.85 33.97 6.78
N GLY A 416 -23.15 34.82 7.77
CA GLY A 416 -22.67 36.21 7.79
C GLY A 416 -23.33 37.14 6.76
N TRP A 417 -24.33 36.67 6.00
CA TRP A 417 -25.17 37.56 5.20
C TRP A 417 -25.97 38.47 6.13
N THR A 418 -26.41 39.62 5.62
CA THR A 418 -27.15 40.60 6.42
C THR A 418 -28.48 40.95 5.79
N VAL A 419 -29.50 41.10 6.63
CA VAL A 419 -30.78 41.70 6.25
C VAL A 419 -30.86 43.07 6.91
N THR A 420 -30.84 44.13 6.08
CA THR A 420 -30.91 45.52 6.54
C THR A 420 -32.35 46.01 6.45
N GLN A 421 -32.88 46.49 7.57
CA GLN A 421 -34.17 47.20 7.67
C GLN A 421 -33.90 48.71 7.68
N ALA A 422 -34.19 49.41 6.58
CA ALA A 422 -33.66 50.76 6.35
C ALA A 422 -34.23 51.83 7.30
N ASN A 423 -35.54 51.86 7.54
CA ASN A 423 -36.16 52.96 8.29
C ASN A 423 -35.86 52.93 9.80
N ALA A 424 -35.60 51.75 10.36
CA ALA A 424 -35.17 51.58 11.75
C ALA A 424 -33.64 51.51 11.90
N THR A 425 -32.89 51.51 10.78
CA THR A 425 -31.43 51.30 10.74
C THR A 425 -30.99 50.04 11.51
N VAL A 426 -31.76 48.95 11.39
CA VAL A 426 -31.45 47.67 12.03
C VAL A 426 -30.80 46.75 11.02
N VAL A 427 -29.67 46.12 11.39
CA VAL A 427 -28.98 45.13 10.57
C VAL A 427 -28.97 43.81 11.33
N TYR A 428 -29.65 42.79 10.80
CA TYR A 428 -29.54 41.43 11.31
C TYR A 428 -28.46 40.68 10.54
N THR A 429 -27.49 40.10 11.26
CA THR A 429 -26.47 39.22 10.67
C THR A 429 -26.90 37.77 10.87
N ILE A 430 -26.94 37.02 9.77
CA ILE A 430 -27.36 35.63 9.77
C ILE A 430 -26.26 34.77 10.43
N PRO A 431 -26.60 33.90 11.40
CA PRO A 431 -25.62 33.10 12.12
C PRO A 431 -24.76 32.21 11.21
N ALA A 432 -23.52 31.98 11.62
CA ALA A 432 -22.64 31.04 10.94
C ALA A 432 -23.24 29.62 10.92
N GLY A 433 -23.00 28.89 9.82
CA GLY A 433 -23.56 27.56 9.57
C GLY A 433 -24.99 27.55 9.02
N THR A 434 -25.56 28.73 8.71
CA THR A 434 -26.91 28.80 8.13
C THR A 434 -26.88 28.47 6.64
N VAL A 435 -27.38 27.29 6.28
CA VAL A 435 -27.51 26.84 4.88
C VAL A 435 -28.99 26.75 4.51
N ILE A 436 -29.41 27.47 3.46
CA ILE A 436 -30.76 27.34 2.92
C ILE A 436 -30.78 26.18 1.92
N PRO A 437 -31.60 25.13 2.10
CA PRO A 437 -31.78 24.10 1.08
C PRO A 437 -32.22 24.70 -0.27
N ALA A 438 -31.96 24.01 -1.37
CA ALA A 438 -32.53 24.28 -2.69
C ALA A 438 -34.07 24.28 -2.60
N ASN A 439 -34.72 25.28 -3.18
CA ASN A 439 -36.15 25.60 -3.00
C ASN A 439 -36.59 25.66 -1.51
N GLY A 440 -35.65 25.98 -0.63
CA GLY A 440 -35.84 26.10 0.82
C GLY A 440 -36.08 27.53 1.26
N TYR A 441 -36.44 27.68 2.54
CA TYR A 441 -36.81 28.97 3.13
C TYR A 441 -36.01 29.25 4.39
N VAL A 442 -35.80 30.53 4.70
CA VAL A 442 -35.36 30.99 6.02
C VAL A 442 -36.40 31.93 6.56
N ILE A 443 -36.95 31.61 7.72
CA ILE A 443 -37.81 32.51 8.48
C ILE A 443 -36.96 33.16 9.55
N ILE A 444 -36.87 34.48 9.52
CA ILE A 444 -36.22 35.30 10.55
C ILE A 444 -37.34 35.95 11.36
N ALA A 445 -37.70 35.31 12.46
CA ALA A 445 -38.76 35.76 13.35
C ALA A 445 -38.20 36.58 14.51
N ARG A 446 -38.99 37.54 15.00
CA ARG A 446 -38.51 38.45 16.05
C ARG A 446 -38.30 37.80 17.41
N ASP A 447 -39.40 37.40 18.05
CA ASP A 447 -39.39 37.00 19.46
C ASP A 447 -40.35 35.84 19.72
N ALA A 448 -40.37 34.87 18.80
CA ALA A 448 -41.20 33.69 18.90
C ALA A 448 -40.34 32.42 18.82
N THR A 449 -40.63 31.45 19.68
CA THR A 449 -40.15 30.09 19.48
C THR A 449 -40.77 29.51 18.22
N LYS A 450 -40.10 28.56 17.55
CA LYS A 450 -40.63 27.91 16.34
C LYS A 450 -42.05 27.35 16.55
N ALA A 451 -42.31 26.75 17.71
CA ALA A 451 -43.61 26.21 18.07
C ALA A 451 -44.69 27.30 18.21
N ALA A 452 -44.39 28.38 18.95
CA ALA A 452 -45.32 29.50 19.12
C ALA A 452 -45.62 30.21 17.78
N PHE A 453 -44.60 30.37 16.94
CA PHE A 453 -44.73 30.92 15.59
C PHE A 453 -45.66 30.06 14.71
N GLN A 454 -45.43 28.75 14.67
CA GLN A 454 -46.29 27.81 13.95
C GLN A 454 -47.74 27.86 14.42
N THR A 455 -47.98 27.96 15.73
CA THR A 455 -49.32 28.10 16.29
C THR A 455 -49.97 29.43 15.89
N PHE A 456 -49.25 30.55 15.98
CA PHE A 456 -49.79 31.87 15.65
C PHE A 456 -50.16 31.98 14.17
N TRP A 457 -49.25 31.57 13.27
CA TRP A 457 -49.47 31.64 11.82
C TRP A 457 -50.31 30.48 11.26
N GLY A 458 -50.66 29.49 12.09
CA GLY A 458 -51.42 28.32 11.64
C GLY A 458 -50.70 27.45 10.62
N VAL A 459 -49.35 27.40 10.68
CA VAL A 459 -48.51 26.66 9.72
C VAL A 459 -47.75 25.51 10.38
N THR A 460 -47.35 24.53 9.57
CA THR A 460 -46.33 23.53 9.94
C THR A 460 -45.14 23.71 9.02
N LEU A 461 -44.01 24.17 9.57
CA LEU A 461 -42.81 24.44 8.78
C LEU A 461 -42.14 23.13 8.37
N ALA A 462 -41.95 22.95 7.06
CA ALA A 462 -41.33 21.77 6.48
C ALA A 462 -39.83 21.64 6.82
N SER A 463 -39.23 20.50 6.52
CA SER A 463 -37.82 20.21 6.80
C SER A 463 -36.84 21.09 6.00
N ASN A 464 -37.28 21.69 4.89
CA ASN A 464 -36.51 22.64 4.08
C ASN A 464 -36.61 24.10 4.59
N VAL A 465 -37.23 24.33 5.75
CA VAL A 465 -37.35 25.66 6.37
C VAL A 465 -36.40 25.79 7.54
N VAL A 466 -35.44 26.70 7.42
CA VAL A 466 -34.60 27.15 8.53
C VAL A 466 -35.35 28.21 9.32
N TYR A 467 -35.44 28.05 10.64
CA TYR A 467 -36.13 29.00 11.52
C TYR A 467 -35.11 29.67 12.44
N LEU A 468 -35.02 30.99 12.37
CA LEU A 468 -34.16 31.83 13.18
C LEU A 468 -35.03 32.74 14.06
N THR A 469 -34.62 32.90 15.31
CA THR A 469 -35.19 33.88 16.23
C THR A 469 -34.14 34.93 16.56
N THR A 470 -34.56 36.20 16.70
CA THR A 470 -33.62 37.32 16.97
C THR A 470 -33.72 37.85 18.40
N ALA A 471 -34.48 37.18 19.27
CA ALA A 471 -34.69 37.58 20.67
C ALA A 471 -35.12 39.04 20.82
N GLY A 472 -36.06 39.49 19.98
CA GLY A 472 -36.67 40.82 20.10
C GLY A 472 -36.00 41.93 19.27
N ALA A 473 -34.88 41.66 18.61
CA ALA A 473 -34.09 42.69 17.92
C ALA A 473 -34.60 43.04 16.51
N PHE A 474 -35.06 42.04 15.74
CA PHE A 474 -35.40 42.15 14.31
C PHE A 474 -36.39 41.05 13.87
N PRO A 475 -37.34 41.27 12.96
CA PRO A 475 -37.69 42.55 12.36
C PRO A 475 -38.51 43.44 13.32
N GLN A 476 -38.62 44.72 12.99
CA GLN A 476 -39.51 45.67 13.67
C GLN A 476 -40.43 46.34 12.67
N ILE A 477 -41.52 45.70 12.29
CA ILE A 477 -42.41 46.21 11.24
C ILE A 477 -43.47 47.09 11.90
N ASN A 478 -43.54 48.37 11.50
CA ASN A 478 -44.51 49.32 12.05
C ASN A 478 -45.07 50.30 11.00
N GLY A 479 -44.82 50.01 9.73
CA GLY A 479 -45.30 50.81 8.61
C GLY A 479 -44.33 50.66 7.45
N SER A 480 -43.56 51.70 7.15
CA SER A 480 -42.85 51.81 5.86
C SER A 480 -41.53 51.01 5.75
N GLU A 481 -41.30 49.98 6.55
CA GLU A 481 -40.07 49.18 6.47
C GLU A 481 -39.83 48.62 5.06
N ASN A 482 -38.57 48.66 4.63
CA ASN A 482 -38.08 47.88 3.51
C ASN A 482 -36.82 47.12 3.90
N TYR A 483 -36.54 46.05 3.17
CA TYR A 483 -35.47 45.12 3.44
C TYR A 483 -34.49 45.05 2.29
N THR A 484 -33.20 45.03 2.61
CA THR A 484 -32.13 44.74 1.66
C THR A 484 -31.31 43.56 2.16
N LEU A 485 -31.16 42.54 1.34
CA LEU A 485 -30.33 41.37 1.58
C LEU A 485 -28.94 41.62 1.00
N LYS A 486 -27.90 41.45 1.80
CA LYS A 486 -26.50 41.53 1.37
C LYS A 486 -25.76 40.24 1.74
N ASN A 487 -24.84 39.81 0.88
CA ASN A 487 -23.92 38.74 1.24
C ASN A 487 -22.88 39.22 2.28
N ALA A 488 -22.04 38.29 2.75
CA ALA A 488 -21.00 38.58 3.73
C ALA A 488 -19.96 39.62 3.27
N SER A 489 -19.81 39.86 1.97
CA SER A 489 -18.92 40.92 1.43
C SER A 489 -19.61 42.29 1.31
N GLY A 490 -20.88 42.40 1.70
CA GLY A 490 -21.66 43.63 1.61
C GLY A 490 -22.29 43.89 0.23
N THR A 491 -22.16 42.95 -0.71
CA THR A 491 -22.81 43.02 -2.02
C THR A 491 -24.31 42.82 -1.86
N VAL A 492 -25.11 43.70 -2.47
CA VAL A 492 -26.58 43.55 -2.48
C VAL A 492 -26.94 42.34 -3.33
N ILE A 493 -27.64 41.37 -2.71
CA ILE A 493 -28.17 40.18 -3.37
C ILE A 493 -29.60 40.41 -3.83
N ASP A 494 -30.42 41.08 -3.00
CA ASP A 494 -31.80 41.41 -3.33
C ASP A 494 -32.30 42.59 -2.48
N GLY A 495 -33.29 43.32 -2.97
CA GLY A 495 -33.78 44.55 -2.36
C GLY A 495 -33.17 45.85 -2.93
N PRO A 496 -33.53 47.03 -2.37
CA PRO A 496 -34.52 47.19 -1.31
C PRO A 496 -35.91 46.73 -1.77
N THR A 497 -36.68 46.11 -0.86
CA THR A 497 -38.09 45.79 -1.10
C THR A 497 -38.92 47.08 -1.18
N ILE A 498 -40.18 46.96 -1.58
CA ILE A 498 -41.13 48.08 -1.46
C ILE A 498 -41.44 48.40 0.01
N SER A 499 -41.88 49.63 0.27
CA SER A 499 -42.18 50.18 1.60
C SER A 499 -43.65 50.62 1.72
N THR A 500 -44.58 49.76 1.29
CA THR A 500 -46.00 50.12 1.08
C THR A 500 -46.95 49.60 2.15
N LEU A 501 -46.44 49.00 3.22
CA LEU A 501 -47.29 48.60 4.36
C LEU A 501 -47.93 49.85 4.94
N SER A 502 -49.26 49.88 4.85
CA SER A 502 -50.08 51.05 5.18
C SER A 502 -50.64 50.98 6.59
N SER A 503 -50.73 49.77 7.15
CA SER A 503 -51.30 49.51 8.47
C SER A 503 -50.85 48.17 9.08
N ALA A 504 -51.14 48.03 10.38
CA ALA A 504 -51.05 46.79 11.13
C ALA A 504 -51.81 45.64 10.46
N ASN A 505 -51.34 44.40 10.62
CA ASN A 505 -51.99 43.18 10.12
C ASN A 505 -51.91 42.98 8.60
N GLU A 506 -50.81 43.40 7.99
CA GLU A 506 -50.54 43.22 6.57
C GLU A 506 -49.37 42.24 6.32
N SER A 507 -49.43 41.48 5.22
CA SER A 507 -48.32 40.69 4.67
C SER A 507 -48.07 41.12 3.24
N LEU A 508 -46.79 41.21 2.84
CA LEU A 508 -46.41 41.35 1.43
C LEU A 508 -45.68 40.10 1.01
N LYS A 509 -46.20 39.51 -0.04
CA LYS A 509 -45.69 38.29 -0.63
C LYS A 509 -45.26 38.55 -2.06
N ARG A 510 -44.03 38.18 -2.39
CA ARG A 510 -43.48 38.34 -3.73
C ARG A 510 -44.20 37.41 -4.70
N ILE A 511 -44.58 37.96 -5.85
CA ILE A 511 -45.27 37.22 -6.91
C ILE A 511 -44.28 36.39 -7.72
N ASP A 512 -43.17 37.01 -8.11
CA ASP A 512 -42.12 36.41 -8.93
C ASP A 512 -40.71 36.74 -8.37
N PRO A 513 -39.94 35.74 -7.92
CA PRO A 513 -38.55 35.90 -7.49
C PRO A 513 -37.62 36.54 -8.52
N CYS A 514 -37.92 36.37 -9.81
CA CYS A 514 -37.11 36.85 -10.93
C CYS A 514 -37.23 38.35 -11.14
N THR A 515 -38.42 38.90 -10.88
CA THR A 515 -38.68 40.32 -10.96
C THR A 515 -38.08 41.05 -9.75
N GLY A 516 -37.52 42.25 -9.95
CA GLY A 516 -36.80 43.00 -8.91
C GLY A 516 -37.65 43.29 -7.66
N ALA A 517 -37.05 43.22 -6.47
CA ALA A 517 -37.75 43.41 -5.19
C ALA A 517 -38.34 44.83 -5.00
N GLY A 518 -37.83 45.83 -5.70
CA GLY A 518 -38.36 47.21 -5.66
C GLY A 518 -39.57 47.48 -6.55
N VAL A 519 -40.06 46.49 -7.31
CA VAL A 519 -41.18 46.67 -8.26
C VAL A 519 -42.51 46.48 -7.54
N THR A 520 -43.31 47.55 -7.38
CA THR A 520 -44.59 47.52 -6.64
C THR A 520 -45.57 46.48 -7.14
N SER A 521 -45.69 46.31 -8.46
CA SER A 521 -46.59 45.30 -9.06
C SER A 521 -46.14 43.86 -8.84
N ASN A 522 -44.95 43.62 -8.28
CA ASN A 522 -44.41 42.29 -7.99
C ASN A 522 -44.71 41.79 -6.56
N TRP A 523 -45.55 42.52 -5.82
CA TRP A 523 -45.91 42.17 -4.46
C TRP A 523 -47.43 42.11 -4.32
N ASN A 524 -47.92 40.98 -3.80
CA ASN A 524 -49.27 40.87 -3.31
C ASN A 524 -49.32 41.40 -1.88
N ILE A 525 -50.06 42.48 -1.67
CA ILE A 525 -50.30 43.06 -0.35
C ILE A 525 -51.66 42.54 0.13
N GLY A 526 -51.68 41.87 1.28
CA GLY A 526 -52.88 41.25 1.84
C GLY A 526 -52.90 41.28 3.36
N ALA A 527 -53.99 40.77 3.96
CA ALA A 527 -54.08 40.61 5.40
C ALA A 527 -53.08 39.55 5.90
N THR A 528 -52.64 39.63 7.16
CA THR A 528 -51.80 38.61 7.82
C THR A 528 -52.36 37.19 7.71
N THR A 529 -53.68 37.03 7.64
CA THR A 529 -54.32 35.71 7.44
C THR A 529 -54.02 35.07 6.10
N THR A 530 -53.46 35.82 5.14
CA THR A 530 -53.03 35.33 3.82
C THR A 530 -51.53 35.05 3.75
N ALA A 531 -50.80 35.29 4.84
CA ALA A 531 -49.38 35.02 4.92
C ALA A 531 -49.09 33.52 4.78
N THR A 532 -47.96 33.18 4.16
CA THR A 532 -47.59 31.79 3.86
C THR A 532 -46.19 31.41 4.33
N PRO A 533 -45.79 31.70 5.58
CA PRO A 533 -44.42 31.47 6.03
C PRO A 533 -43.97 30.01 5.83
N GLY A 534 -42.81 29.86 5.22
CA GLY A 534 -42.16 28.62 4.82
C GLY A 534 -42.64 28.07 3.47
N THR A 535 -43.49 28.80 2.75
CA THR A 535 -44.13 28.34 1.50
C THR A 535 -44.49 29.48 0.55
N GLY A 536 -44.96 29.13 -0.64
CA GLY A 536 -45.72 30.06 -1.46
C GLY A 536 -44.90 31.02 -2.31
N ALA A 537 -43.58 30.89 -2.37
CA ALA A 537 -42.78 31.57 -3.38
C ALA A 537 -43.31 31.28 -4.79
N GLY A 538 -43.24 32.28 -5.67
CA GLY A 538 -43.59 32.12 -7.09
C GLY A 538 -42.66 31.15 -7.82
N ALA A 539 -43.02 30.80 -9.06
CA ALA A 539 -42.16 29.96 -9.90
C ALA A 539 -40.79 30.64 -10.11
N GLY A 540 -39.72 29.90 -9.82
CA GLY A 540 -38.35 30.40 -9.84
C GLY A 540 -37.67 30.47 -11.21
N CYS A 541 -36.52 31.12 -11.24
CA CYS A 541 -35.57 31.18 -12.37
C CYS A 541 -34.12 30.91 -11.94
N ALA A 542 -33.92 30.19 -10.84
CA ALA A 542 -32.59 29.88 -10.32
C ALA A 542 -31.75 31.11 -9.96
N LYS A 543 -32.41 32.22 -9.56
CA LYS A 543 -31.74 33.49 -9.21
C LYS A 543 -30.85 33.36 -7.97
N GLY A 544 -31.16 32.39 -7.08
CA GLY A 544 -30.52 32.24 -5.78
C GLY A 544 -31.41 32.75 -4.66
N VAL A 545 -30.81 33.27 -3.60
CA VAL A 545 -31.55 33.67 -2.40
C VAL A 545 -32.19 35.04 -2.61
N VAL A 546 -33.49 35.13 -2.38
CA VAL A 546 -34.29 36.37 -2.51
C VAL A 546 -35.12 36.62 -1.25
N ILE A 547 -35.53 37.88 -1.04
CA ILE A 547 -36.54 38.21 -0.03
C ILE A 547 -37.91 37.84 -0.62
N ASN A 548 -38.67 36.98 0.06
CA ASN A 548 -39.91 36.40 -0.47
C ASN A 548 -41.16 36.98 0.20
N GLU A 549 -41.16 37.07 1.53
CA GLU A 549 -42.34 37.48 2.28
C GLU A 549 -41.93 38.24 3.55
N PHE A 550 -42.72 39.22 3.97
CA PHE A 550 -42.58 39.83 5.29
C PHE A 550 -43.94 40.32 5.77
N SER A 551 -44.20 40.21 7.08
CA SER A 551 -45.53 40.48 7.63
C SER A 551 -45.51 41.15 9.00
N ASP A 552 -46.36 42.18 9.14
CA ASP A 552 -46.68 42.87 10.39
C ASP A 552 -47.85 42.16 11.07
N ALA A 553 -47.57 41.41 12.13
CA ALA A 553 -48.52 40.53 12.79
C ALA A 553 -49.54 41.23 13.70
N ALA A 554 -49.21 42.38 14.30
CA ALA A 554 -50.01 42.95 15.38
C ALA A 554 -49.99 44.49 15.47
N GLY A 555 -49.37 45.18 14.52
CA GLY A 555 -49.36 46.63 14.45
C GLY A 555 -48.46 47.31 15.48
N THR A 556 -48.47 48.65 15.42
CA THR A 556 -47.56 49.51 16.18
C THR A 556 -47.44 49.12 17.66
N GLY A 557 -46.24 48.66 18.06
CA GLY A 557 -45.87 48.43 19.45
C GLY A 557 -45.98 46.99 19.95
N ASN A 558 -46.50 46.05 19.16
CA ASN A 558 -46.47 44.62 19.48
C ASN A 558 -45.86 43.83 18.32
N PHE A 559 -44.56 43.57 18.42
CA PHE A 559 -43.79 43.02 17.32
C PHE A 559 -43.56 41.50 17.42
N ILE A 560 -44.26 40.85 18.35
CA ILE A 560 -44.17 39.41 18.54
C ILE A 560 -44.83 38.74 17.31
N TYR A 561 -44.17 37.71 16.77
CA TYR A 561 -44.56 36.94 15.58
C TYR A 561 -44.30 37.59 14.20
N GLU A 562 -43.77 38.81 14.13
CA GLU A 562 -43.28 39.37 12.87
C GLU A 562 -42.13 38.55 12.29
N PHE A 563 -42.07 38.50 10.96
CA PHE A 563 -41.00 37.81 10.26
C PHE A 563 -40.61 38.48 8.95
N VAL A 564 -39.37 38.20 8.55
CA VAL A 564 -38.88 38.33 7.17
C VAL A 564 -38.49 36.94 6.70
N GLU A 565 -38.89 36.62 5.49
CA GLU A 565 -38.61 35.35 4.85
C GLU A 565 -37.67 35.51 3.65
N LEU A 566 -36.66 34.64 3.61
CA LEU A 566 -35.83 34.44 2.44
C LEU A 566 -36.21 33.12 1.76
N HIS A 567 -36.18 33.08 0.43
CA HIS A 567 -36.37 31.88 -0.38
C HIS A 567 -35.14 31.63 -1.24
N ASN A 568 -34.62 30.40 -1.26
CA ASN A 568 -33.55 30.00 -2.17
C ASN A 568 -34.15 29.41 -3.45
N ASP A 569 -34.18 30.22 -4.50
CA ASP A 569 -34.82 29.94 -5.79
C ASP A 569 -34.08 28.93 -6.68
N LYS A 570 -33.07 28.24 -6.14
CA LYS A 570 -32.22 27.27 -6.86
C LYS A 570 -32.67 25.84 -6.68
#